data_AF-A0AA96C938-F1
#
_entry.id   AF-A0AA96C938-F1
#
_cell.length_a   1.000
_cell.length_b   1.000
_cell.length_c   1.000
_cell.angle_alpha   90.00
_cell.angle_beta   90.00
_cell.angle_gamma   90.00
#
_symmetry.space_group_name_H-M   'P 1'
#
loop_
_entity.id
_entity.type
_entity.pdbx_description
1 polymer ?
#
loop_
_entity_poly.entity_id
_entity_poly.type
_entity_poly.pdbx_seq_one_letter_code
_entity_poly.pdbx_strand_id
1 'polypeptide(L)' 'MKQPIVVHTEEDYQRAQERAQELSASPESPERDAELAALADAMLAFEMRLDEAEE' A
#
# COMPACT_ATOMS: atom_id res chain seq x y z
N MET A 1 -15.69 -8.13 4.16
CA MET A 1 -14.78 -7.80 3.05
C MET A 1 -13.82 -6.74 3.58
N LYS A 2 -12.50 -6.98 3.60
CA LYS A 2 -11.53 -5.91 3.93
C LYS A 2 -11.68 -4.83 2.85
N GLN A 3 -11.82 -3.58 3.25
CA GLN A 3 -11.99 -2.46 2.32
C GLN A 3 -10.75 -2.37 1.42
N PRO A 4 -10.91 -2.03 0.12
CA PRO A 4 -9.77 -1.80 -0.75
C PRO A 4 -8.91 -0.67 -0.18
N ILE A 5 -7.61 -0.90 -0.09
CA ILE A 5 -6.64 0.13 0.26
C ILE A 5 -6.42 0.94 -1.01
N VAL A 6 -6.72 2.24 -0.94
CA VAL A 6 -6.57 3.14 -2.10
C VAL A 6 -5.70 4.31 -1.68
N VAL A 7 -4.64 4.55 -2.44
CA VAL A 7 -3.68 5.64 -2.19
C VAL A 7 -3.93 6.73 -3.22
N HIS A 8 -4.46 7.89 -2.84
CA HIS A 8 -4.71 8.98 -3.79
C HIS A 8 -3.80 10.18 -3.61
N THR A 9 -3.17 10.28 -2.45
CA THR A 9 -2.32 11.39 -2.06
C THR A 9 -1.00 10.88 -1.49
N GLU A 10 -0.02 11.77 -1.38
CA GLU A 10 1.23 11.46 -0.67
C GLU A 10 0.99 11.09 0.80
N GLU A 11 -0.01 11.69 1.46
CA GLU A 11 -0.37 11.34 2.85
C GLU A 11 -0.91 9.90 2.94
N ASP A 12 -1.73 9.48 1.97
CA ASP A 12 -2.19 8.09 1.91
C ASP A 12 -1.03 7.12 1.64
N TYR A 13 -0.07 7.54 0.82
CA TYR A 13 1.11 6.74 0.48
C TYR A 13 2.02 6.56 1.71
N GLN A 14 2.22 7.62 2.51
CA GLN A 14 2.93 7.56 3.78
C GLN A 14 2.24 6.62 4.78
N ARG A 15 0.91 6.73 4.93
CA ARG A 15 0.13 5.83 5.81
C ARG A 15 0.20 4.37 5.35
N ALA A 16 0.20 4.13 4.03
CA ALA A 16 0.36 2.79 3.46
C ALA A 16 1.75 2.21 3.77
N GLN A 17 2.81 3.02 3.67
CA GLN A 17 4.16 2.61 4.07
C GLN A 17 4.27 2.29 5.56
N GLU A 18 3.76 3.15 6.44
CA GLU A 18 3.74 2.91 7.89
C GLU A 18 3.02 1.59 8.20
N ARG A 19 1.87 1.36 7.58
CA ARG A 19 1.11 0.12 7.75
C ARG A 19 1.87 -1.11 7.26
N ALA A 20 2.56 -1.01 6.13
CA ALA A 20 3.40 -2.10 5.62
C ALA A 20 4.55 -2.41 6.58
N GLN A 21 5.17 -1.40 7.18
CA GLN A 21 6.22 -1.60 8.19
C GLN A 21 5.67 -2.28 9.45
N GLU A 22 4.52 -1.85 9.98
CA GLU A 22 3.87 -2.50 11.12
C GLU A 22 3.53 -3.98 10.86
N LEU A 23 3.00 -4.29 9.67
CA LEU A 23 2.68 -5.64 9.26
C LEU A 23 3.94 -6.49 9.10
N SER A 24 5.02 -5.92 8.55
CA SER A 24 6.29 -6.63 8.39
C SER A 24 6.93 -7.04 9.72
N ALA A 25 6.67 -6.27 10.80
CA ALA A 25 7.10 -6.59 12.15
C ALA A 25 6.19 -7.60 12.87
N SER A 26 5.02 -7.90 12.31
CA SER A 26 4.07 -8.87 12.86
C SER A 26 4.42 -10.31 12.43
N PRO A 27 4.04 -11.33 13.22
CA PRO A 27 4.21 -12.72 12.85
C PRO A 27 3.61 -13.03 11.48
N GLU A 28 4.24 -13.94 10.74
CA GLU A 28 3.79 -14.30 9.41
C GLU A 28 2.42 -14.96 9.45
N SER A 29 1.50 -14.48 8.61
CA SER A 29 0.21 -15.12 8.38
C SER A 29 -0.29 -14.87 6.96
N PRO A 30 -1.15 -15.75 6.42
CA PRO A 30 -1.75 -15.53 5.11
C PRO A 30 -2.50 -14.19 5.00
N GLU A 31 -3.11 -13.73 6.09
CA GLU A 31 -3.80 -12.44 6.15
C GLU A 31 -2.84 -11.25 6.14
N ARG A 32 -1.68 -11.39 6.79
CA ARG A 32 -0.60 -10.40 6.72
C ARG A 32 -0.08 -10.28 5.29
N ASP A 33 0.21 -11.40 4.66
CA ASP A 33 0.78 -11.44 3.31
C ASP A 33 -0.20 -10.87 2.28
N ALA A 34 -1.49 -11.19 2.42
CA ALA A 34 -2.54 -10.61 1.58
C ALA A 34 -2.67 -9.09 1.76
N GLU A 35 -2.51 -8.59 2.99
CA GLU A 35 -2.56 -7.15 3.26
C GLU A 35 -1.32 -6.42 2.74
N LEU A 36 -0.14 -7.02 2.89
CA LEU A 36 1.11 -6.49 2.32
C LEU A 36 1.06 -6.43 0.79
N ALA A 37 0.51 -7.46 0.13
CA ALA A 37 0.32 -7.46 -1.31
C ALA A 37 -0.64 -6.34 -1.75
N ALA A 38 -1.78 -6.19 -1.07
CA ALA A 38 -2.73 -5.13 -1.39
C ALA A 38 -2.15 -3.71 -1.17
N LEU A 39 -1.32 -3.53 -0.13
CA LEU A 39 -0.59 -2.28 0.10
C LEU A 39 0.39 -1.98 -1.03
N ALA A 40 1.18 -2.99 -1.44
CA ALA A 40 2.14 -2.85 -2.54
C ALA A 40 1.45 -2.47 -3.86
N ASP A 41 0.36 -3.15 -4.21
CA ASP A 41 -0.42 -2.86 -5.41
C ASP A 41 -0.98 -1.42 -5.39
N ALA A 42 -1.49 -0.96 -4.25
CA ALA A 42 -2.05 0.38 -4.11
C ALA A 42 -0.99 1.49 -4.21
N MET A 43 0.19 1.27 -3.61
CA MET A 43 1.33 2.19 -3.69
C MET A 43 1.87 2.27 -5.12
N LEU A 44 2.05 1.13 -5.80
CA LEU A 44 2.48 1.08 -7.20
C LEU A 44 1.50 1.81 -8.12
N ALA A 45 0.19 1.61 -7.95
CA ALA A 45 -0.82 2.30 -8.75
C ALA A 45 -0.85 3.82 -8.51
N PHE A 46 -0.32 4.30 -7.38
CA PHE A 46 -0.11 5.74 -7.15
C PHE A 46 1.15 6.25 -7.84
N GLU A 47 2.27 5.56 -7.70
CA GLU A 47 3.54 5.89 -8.38
C GLU A 47 3.36 5.97 -9.89
N MET A 48 2.69 4.99 -10.50
CA MET A 48 2.41 5.00 -11.94
C MET A 48 1.60 6.23 -12.40
N ARG A 49 0.69 6.73 -11.55
CA ARG A 49 -0.08 7.94 -11.85
C ARG A 49 0.74 9.22 -11.70
N LEU A 50 1.74 9.22 -10.82
CA LEU A 50 2.68 10.33 -10.71
C LEU A 50 3.60 10.36 -11.93
N ASP A 51 4.17 9.21 -12.31
CA ASP A 51 5.02 9.08 -13.49
C ASP A 51 4.28 9.52 -14.77
N GLU A 52 3.01 9.11 -14.95
CA GLU A 52 2.17 9.54 -16.09
C GLU A 52 1.82 11.04 -16.05
N ALA A 53 1.78 11.67 -14.88
CA ALA A 53 1.48 13.09 -14.73
C ALA A 53 2.70 13.99 -14.97
N GLU A 54 3.91 13.44 -14.91
CA GLU A 54 5.18 14.16 -15.11
C GLU A 54 5.69 14.13 -16.57
N GLU A 55 5.11 13.30 -17.46
CA GLU A 55 5.36 13.26 -18.93
C GLU A 55 4.50 14.25 -19.74
#